data_AF-A0AAD9IWC5-F1
#
_entry.id   AF-A0AAD9IWC5-F1
#
_cell.length_a   1.000
_cell.length_b   1.000
_cell.length_c   1.000
_cell.angle_alpha   90.00
_cell.angle_beta   90.00
_cell.angle_gamma   90.00
#
_symmetry.space_group_name_H-M   'P 1'
#
loop_
_entity.id
_entity.type
_entity.pdbx_description
1 polymer ?
#
loop_
_entity_poly.entity_id
_entity_poly.type
_entity_poly.pdbx_seq_one_letter_code
_entity_poly.pdbx_strand_id
1 'polypeptide(L)'
;MSQYDGNLSAVGDDVQNADYLSDRLLMRLAKTIGRNNLELGVYLGLDEATIQSKKAEYSSVTDGTFGILVCGVSAPGDENKMLREKLKKEKEEKRIIIACKKESDEKIAGLQKRLGKLEAKETGTCGCLSKLV
;
A
#
# COMPACT_ATOMS: atom_id res chain seq x y z
N MET A 1 33.91 14.22 -19.87
CA MET A 1 33.56 13.04 -19.04
C MET A 1 32.54 13.53 -18.02
N SER A 2 31.32 13.02 -17.87
CA SER A 2 30.81 11.66 -18.00
C SER A 2 29.34 11.71 -18.42
N GLN A 3 28.99 10.91 -19.44
CA GLN A 3 27.61 10.60 -19.84
C GLN A 3 27.00 9.68 -18.77
N TYR A 4 25.85 10.06 -18.21
CA TYR A 4 25.02 9.15 -17.43
C TYR A 4 23.84 8.71 -18.30
N ASP A 5 24.06 7.62 -19.04
CA ASP A 5 22.99 6.82 -19.63
C ASP A 5 22.22 6.13 -18.49
N GLY A 6 21.19 6.82 -18.01
CA GLY A 6 20.30 6.33 -16.97
C GLY A 6 19.23 5.41 -17.56
N ASN A 7 19.58 4.13 -17.69
CA ASN A 7 18.66 3.04 -17.98
C ASN A 7 17.44 3.09 -17.01
N LEU A 8 16.25 3.35 -17.51
CA LEU A 8 14.98 3.55 -16.77
C LEU A 8 14.33 2.24 -16.26
N SER A 9 15.08 1.13 -16.20
CA SER A 9 14.52 -0.22 -16.01
C SER A 9 14.54 -0.75 -14.57
N ALA A 10 15.04 0.00 -13.58
CA ALA A 10 15.37 -0.56 -12.26
C ALA A 10 14.54 0.04 -11.09
N VAL A 11 13.26 0.33 -11.28
CA VAL A 11 12.36 0.72 -10.18
C VAL A 11 11.66 -0.50 -9.54
N GLY A 12 11.89 -1.71 -10.07
CA GLY A 12 11.18 -2.93 -9.67
C GLY A 12 11.76 -3.72 -8.49
N ASP A 13 13.08 -3.72 -8.28
CA ASP A 13 13.73 -4.70 -7.39
C ASP A 13 14.14 -4.16 -6.01
N ASP A 14 14.18 -2.84 -5.82
CA ASP A 14 14.61 -2.23 -4.54
C ASP A 14 13.52 -2.25 -3.44
N VAL A 15 12.34 -2.82 -3.71
CA VAL A 15 11.21 -2.90 -2.76
C VAL A 15 11.40 -4.01 -1.71
N GLN A 16 12.43 -4.87 -1.84
CA GLN A 16 12.58 -6.04 -0.97
C GLN A 16 13.37 -5.83 0.33
N ASN A 17 14.01 -4.68 0.54
CA ASN A 17 14.72 -4.38 1.80
C ASN A 17 14.10 -3.14 2.48
N ALA A 18 12.93 -3.33 3.07
CA ALA A 18 12.13 -2.28 3.72
C ALA A 18 12.69 -1.79 5.07
N ASP A 19 13.84 -2.29 5.52
CA ASP A 19 14.35 -1.99 6.86
C ASP A 19 15.09 -0.65 6.93
N TYR A 20 15.73 -0.18 5.85
CA TYR A 20 16.38 1.13 5.82
C TYR A 20 16.35 1.74 4.41
N LEU A 21 15.76 2.93 4.27
CA LEU A 21 15.90 3.74 3.07
C LEU A 21 17.37 4.16 2.95
N SER A 22 18.06 3.71 1.91
CA SER A 22 19.45 4.10 1.67
C SER A 22 19.56 5.59 1.32
N ASP A 23 20.68 6.23 1.69
CA ASP A 23 20.98 7.63 1.35
C ASP A 23 20.84 7.91 -0.15
N ARG A 24 21.18 6.93 -0.99
CA ARG A 24 21.03 7.01 -2.45
C ARG A 24 19.57 7.13 -2.88
N LEU A 25 18.66 6.41 -2.22
CA LEU A 25 17.22 6.49 -2.47
C LEU A 25 16.64 7.80 -1.94
N LEU A 26 17.04 8.23 -0.75
CA LEU A 26 16.64 9.51 -0.18
C LEU A 26 17.08 10.69 -1.08
N MET A 27 18.28 10.63 -1.63
CA MET A 27 18.79 11.65 -2.55
C MET A 27 18.03 11.66 -3.88
N ARG A 28 17.64 10.49 -4.40
CA ARG A 28 16.77 10.40 -5.59
C ARG A 28 15.39 10.99 -5.31
N LEU A 29 14.80 10.67 -4.16
CA LEU A 29 13.52 11.23 -3.74
C LEU A 29 13.59 12.75 -3.56
N ALA A 30 14.67 13.26 -2.96
CA ALA A 30 14.89 14.69 -2.79
C ALA A 30 14.91 15.44 -4.14
N LYS A 31 15.52 14.84 -5.17
CA LYS A 31 15.51 15.38 -6.54
C LYS A 31 14.12 15.39 -7.17
N THR A 32 13.32 14.35 -6.93
CA THR A 32 11.96 14.22 -7.47
C THR A 32 10.96 15.15 -6.77
N ILE A 33 11.07 15.29 -5.45
CA ILE A 33 10.13 16.08 -4.63
C ILE A 33 10.39 17.58 -4.80
N GLY A 34 11.66 17.98 -4.90
CA GLY A 34 12.05 19.36 -5.19
C GLY A 34 11.44 20.35 -4.19
N ARG A 35 10.57 21.24 -4.68
CA ARG A 35 10.00 22.38 -3.93
C ARG A 35 8.88 21.99 -2.95
N ASN A 36 8.27 20.80 -3.07
CA ASN A 36 7.19 20.36 -2.18
C ASN A 36 7.70 19.73 -0.87
N ASN A 37 8.85 20.21 -0.38
CA ASN A 37 9.53 19.64 0.78
C ASN A 37 8.86 19.97 2.12
N LEU A 38 7.99 20.98 2.14
CA LEU A 38 7.29 21.42 3.34
C LEU A 38 6.16 20.45 3.72
N GLU A 39 5.31 20.08 2.76
CA GLU A 39 4.27 19.05 2.96
C GLU A 39 4.88 17.70 3.34
N LEU A 40 6.02 17.35 2.74
CA LEU A 40 6.75 16.13 3.06
C LEU A 40 7.26 16.13 4.51
N GLY A 41 7.88 17.22 4.96
CA GLY A 41 8.37 17.33 6.34
C GLY A 41 7.25 17.19 7.37
N VAL A 42 6.09 17.83 7.11
CA VAL A 42 4.90 17.70 7.95
C VAL A 42 4.38 16.27 7.97
N TYR A 43 4.34 15.60 6.80
CA TYR A 43 3.94 14.19 6.72
C TYR A 43 4.86 13.24 7.50
N LEU A 44 6.15 13.58 7.58
CA LEU A 44 7.13 12.85 8.37
C LEU A 44 7.04 13.15 9.87
N GLY A 45 6.15 14.06 10.29
CA GLY A 45 5.96 14.47 11.68
C GLY A 45 7.01 15.47 12.17
N LEU A 46 7.71 16.15 11.26
CA LEU A 46 8.62 17.23 11.62
C LEU A 46 7.85 18.53 11.81
N ASP A 47 8.25 19.32 12.80
CA ASP A 47 7.70 20.67 12.99
C ASP A 47 8.25 21.64 11.93
N GLU A 48 7.51 22.74 11.72
CA GLU A 48 7.87 23.72 10.70
C GLU A 48 9.22 24.39 10.98
N ALA A 49 9.58 24.56 12.26
CA ALA A 49 10.88 25.10 12.66
C ALA A 49 12.04 24.21 12.19
N THR A 50 11.94 22.90 12.37
CA THR A 50 12.93 21.92 11.91
C THR A 50 13.02 21.91 10.39
N ILE A 51 11.89 21.97 9.69
CA ILE A 51 11.84 22.02 8.22
C ILE A 51 12.56 23.28 7.71
N GLN A 52 12.26 24.44 8.27
CA GLN A 52 12.89 25.70 7.86
C GLN A 52 14.37 25.75 8.22
N SER A 53 14.76 25.21 9.37
CA SER A 53 16.16 25.06 9.76
C SER A 53 16.94 24.22 8.74
N LYS A 54 16.39 23.07 8.33
CA LYS A 54 16.99 22.23 7.28
C LYS A 54 16.98 22.87 5.91
N LYS A 55 16.02 23.73 5.58
CA LYS A 55 16.07 24.49 4.32
C LYS A 55 17.13 25.58 4.33
N ALA A 56 17.38 26.21 5.48
CA ALA A 56 18.37 27.27 5.62
C ALA A 56 19.81 26.74 5.71
N GLU A 57 20.00 25.50 6.19
CA GLU A 57 21.30 24.85 6.33
C GLU A 57 21.96 24.55 4.97
N TYR A 58 21.18 24.35 3.91
CA TYR A 58 21.68 23.96 2.59
C TYR A 58 21.37 25.02 1.52
N SER A 59 22.33 25.26 0.62
CA SER A 59 22.20 26.23 -0.47
C SER A 59 21.31 25.74 -1.61
N SER A 60 21.12 24.42 -1.74
CA SER A 60 20.28 23.82 -2.77
C SER A 60 18.98 23.28 -2.19
N VAL A 61 17.88 23.48 -2.92
CA VAL A 61 16.56 22.95 -2.54
C VAL A 61 16.61 21.44 -2.40
N THR A 62 17.35 20.76 -3.28
CA THR A 62 17.51 19.31 -3.24
C THR A 62 18.21 18.83 -1.98
N ASP A 63 19.32 19.47 -1.58
CA ASP A 63 20.07 19.07 -0.39
C ASP A 63 19.28 19.39 0.89
N GLY A 64 18.54 20.51 0.92
CA GLY A 64 17.60 20.82 2.00
C GLY A 64 16.49 19.77 2.12
N THR A 65 15.92 19.33 1.00
CA THR A 65 14.91 18.27 0.96
C THR A 65 15.49 16.92 1.39
N PHE A 66 16.75 16.62 1.03
CA PHE A 66 17.46 15.46 1.54
C PHE A 66 17.66 15.53 3.05
N GLY A 67 18.06 16.69 3.59
CA GLY A 67 18.20 16.91 5.02
C GLY A 67 16.88 16.72 5.80
N ILE A 68 15.75 17.17 5.23
CA ILE A 68 14.41 16.93 5.78
C ILE A 68 14.08 15.43 5.79
N LEU A 69 14.34 14.73 4.68
CA LEU A 69 14.12 13.29 4.56
C LEU A 69 14.93 12.49 5.58
N VAL A 70 16.23 12.78 5.69
CA VAL A 70 17.14 12.14 6.67
C VAL A 70 16.66 12.40 8.08
N CYS A 71 16.24 13.63 8.39
CA CYS A 71 15.73 13.99 9.70
C CYS A 71 14.42 13.23 10.01
N GLY A 72 13.50 13.13 9.06
CA GLY A 72 12.24 12.40 9.24
C GLY A 72 12.39 10.89 9.38
N VAL A 73 13.36 10.26 8.72
CA VAL A 73 13.65 8.82 8.89
C VAL A 73 14.46 8.53 10.15
N SER A 74 15.27 9.48 10.61
CA SER A 74 16.13 9.34 11.78
C SER A 74 15.47 9.84 13.07
N ALA A 75 14.41 10.63 12.98
CA ALA A 75 13.67 11.12 14.13
C ALA A 75 13.11 9.94 14.93
N PRO A 76 13.51 9.76 16.20
CA PRO A 76 12.89 8.78 17.08
C PRO A 76 11.51 9.30 17.48
N GLY A 77 10.55 9.24 16.57
CA GLY A 77 9.18 9.62 16.86
C GLY A 77 8.44 8.46 17.50
N ASP A 78 8.34 8.41 18.82
CA ASP A 78 7.41 7.51 19.52
C ASP A 78 5.97 7.64 18.98
N GLU A 79 5.60 8.82 18.45
CA GLU A 79 4.34 9.05 17.73
C GLU A 79 4.29 8.37 16.36
N ASN A 80 5.40 8.35 15.62
CA ASN A 80 5.52 7.64 14.34
C ASN A 80 5.49 6.12 14.55
N LYS A 81 6.03 5.62 15.66
CA LYS A 81 5.91 4.21 16.06
C LYS A 81 4.44 3.85 16.34
N MET A 82 3.73 4.68 17.10
CA MET A 82 2.30 4.47 17.35
C MET A 82 1.45 4.52 16.08
N LEU A 83 1.71 5.47 15.17
CA LEU A 83 1.00 5.55 13.88
C LEU A 83 1.29 4.32 13.02
N ARG A 84 2.55 3.84 12.96
CA ARG A 84 2.92 2.61 12.25
C ARG A 84 2.22 1.38 12.84
N GLU A 85 2.13 1.27 14.17
CA GLU A 85 1.42 0.17 14.83
C GLU A 85 -0.10 0.22 14.60
N LYS A 86 -0.72 1.41 14.66
CA LYS A 86 -2.14 1.59 14.33
C LYS A 86 -2.43 1.20 12.88
N LEU A 87 -1.61 1.65 11.92
CA LEU A 87 -1.77 1.32 10.50
C LEU A 87 -1.59 -0.18 10.23
N LYS A 88 -0.71 -0.84 10.98
CA LYS A 88 -0.51 -2.30 10.90
C LYS A 88 -1.74 -3.07 11.41
N LYS A 89 -2.33 -2.62 12.52
CA LYS A 89 -3.59 -3.19 13.06
C LYS A 89 -4.75 -3.03 12.07
N GLU A 90 -4.95 -1.84 11.50
CA GLU A 90 -6.02 -1.62 10.51
C GLU A 90 -5.86 -2.47 9.24
N LYS A 91 -4.62 -2.65 8.76
CA LYS A 91 -4.36 -3.52 7.60
C LYS A 91 -4.68 -4.97 7.90
N GLU A 92 -4.38 -5.44 9.11
CA GLU A 92 -4.68 -6.80 9.54
C GLU A 92 -6.20 -7.02 9.71
N GLU A 93 -6.91 -6.07 10.32
CA GLU A 93 -8.36 -6.10 10.40
C GLU A 93 -9.02 -6.14 9.02
N LYS A 94 -8.53 -5.34 8.06
CA LYS A 94 -9.01 -5.39 6.67
C LYS A 94 -8.76 -6.75 6.02
N ARG A 95 -7.62 -7.40 6.29
CA ARG A 95 -7.34 -8.76 5.78
C ARG A 95 -8.32 -9.78 6.34
N ILE A 96 -8.61 -9.72 7.64
CA ILE A 96 -9.58 -10.60 8.30
C ILE A 96 -10.97 -10.42 7.67
N ILE A 97 -11.42 -9.18 7.48
CA ILE A 97 -12.71 -8.88 6.84
C ILE A 97 -12.79 -9.46 5.42
N ILE A 98 -11.73 -9.30 4.62
CA ILE A 98 -11.67 -9.87 3.25
C ILE A 98 -11.70 -11.40 3.29
N ALA A 99 -10.97 -12.03 4.21
CA ALA A 99 -10.96 -13.47 4.37
C ALA A 99 -12.33 -14.02 4.78
N CYS A 100 -12.99 -13.41 5.76
CA CYS A 100 -14.34 -13.78 6.18
C CYS A 100 -15.37 -13.59 5.07
N LYS A 101 -15.24 -12.51 4.27
CA LYS A 101 -16.14 -12.27 3.14
C LYS A 101 -15.96 -13.33 2.06
N LYS A 102 -14.72 -13.71 1.75
CA LYS A 102 -14.43 -14.80 0.81
C LYS A 102 -15.01 -16.14 1.27
N GLU A 103 -14.88 -16.48 2.55
CA GLU A 103 -15.46 -17.70 3.11
C GLU A 103 -17.00 -17.68 3.04
N SER A 104 -17.62 -16.53 3.29
CA SER A 104 -19.07 -16.35 3.15
C SER A 104 -19.53 -16.51 1.70
N ASP A 105 -18.81 -15.91 0.75
CA ASP A 105 -19.14 -15.99 -0.68
C ASP A 105 -19.03 -17.45 -1.20
N GLU A 106 -18.03 -18.20 -0.75
CA GLU A 106 -17.88 -19.63 -1.06
C GLU A 106 -19.04 -20.47 -0.48
N LYS A 107 -19.50 -20.18 0.74
CA LYS A 107 -20.67 -20.84 1.34
C LYS A 107 -21.96 -20.52 0.58
N ILE A 108 -22.17 -19.25 0.18
CA ILE A 108 -23.33 -18.83 -0.61
C ILE A 108 -23.34 -19.52 -1.97
N ALA A 109 -22.20 -19.57 -2.67
CA ALA A 109 -22.07 -20.27 -3.94
C ALA A 109 -22.37 -21.78 -3.80
N GLY A 110 -21.92 -22.40 -2.71
CA GLY A 110 -22.23 -23.79 -2.39
C GLY A 110 -23.73 -24.04 -2.19
N LEU A 111 -24.42 -23.14 -1.49
CA LEU A 111 -25.87 -23.22 -1.26
C LEU A 111 -26.67 -22.99 -2.55
N GLN A 112 -26.34 -21.99 -3.36
CA GLN A 112 -26.97 -21.74 -4.66
C GLN A 112 -26.84 -22.95 -5.60
N LYS A 113 -25.67 -23.61 -5.62
CA LYS A 113 -25.44 -24.83 -6.40
C LYS A 113 -26.28 -26.01 -5.92
N ARG A 114 -26.63 -26.08 -4.62
CA ARG A 114 -27.52 -27.12 -4.06
C ARG A 114 -28.99 -26.82 -4.34
N LEU A 115 -29.41 -25.57 -4.25
CA LEU A 115 -30.76 -25.11 -4.61
C LEU A 115 -31.08 -25.39 -6.08
N GLY A 116 -30.20 -25.02 -7.01
CA GLY A 116 -30.43 -25.30 -8.44
C GLY A 116 -30.50 -26.81 -8.78
N LYS A 117 -29.86 -27.68 -7.98
CA LYS A 117 -29.97 -29.14 -8.12
C LYS A 117 -31.29 -29.71 -7.56
N LEU A 118 -31.91 -29.04 -6.60
CA LEU A 118 -33.21 -29.42 -6.03
C LEU A 118 -34.35 -29.00 -6.97
N GLU A 119 -34.30 -27.80 -7.53
CA GLU A 119 -35.27 -27.32 -8.52
C GLU A 119 -35.29 -28.20 -9.79
N ALA A 120 -34.12 -28.68 -10.24
CA ALA A 120 -34.00 -29.63 -11.35
C ALA A 120 -34.54 -31.04 -11.03
N LYS A 121 -34.62 -31.41 -9.75
CA LYS A 121 -35.18 -32.71 -9.32
C LYS A 121 -36.70 -32.65 -9.19
N GLU A 122 -37.27 -31.53 -8.73
CA GLU A 122 -38.72 -31.35 -8.64
C GLU A 122 -39.37 -31.17 -10.03
N THR A 123 -38.66 -30.60 -11.00
CA THR A 123 -39.12 -30.51 -12.40
C THR A 123 -38.84 -31.76 -13.24
N GLY A 124 -38.12 -32.75 -12.69
CA GLY A 124 -37.67 -33.96 -13.37
C GLY A 124 -38.62 -35.17 -13.31
N THR A 125 -39.80 -35.06 -12.70
CA THR A 125 -40.78 -36.16 -12.64
C THR A 125 -42.18 -35.69 -13.00
N CYS A 126 -42.55 -35.80 -14.28
CA CYS A 126 -43.80 -36.38 -14.78
C CYS A 126 -43.94 -36.05 -16.27
N GLY A 127 -43.37 -36.89 -17.13
CA GLY A 127 -43.50 -36.77 -18.60
C GLY A 127 -43.67 -38.11 -19.31
N CYS A 128 -43.99 -39.17 -18.57
CA CYS A 128 -44.31 -40.49 -19.13
C CYS A 128 -45.79 -40.81 -18.90
N LEU A 129 -46.69 -39.98 -19.44
CA LEU A 129 -48.02 -40.46 -19.81
C LEU A 129 -47.97 -40.87 -21.28
N SER A 130 -47.47 -42.09 -21.46
CA SER A 130 -47.51 -42.84 -22.69
C SER A 130 -48.95 -43.00 -23.15
N LYS A 131 -49.15 -42.75 -24.45
CA LYS A 131 -50.24 -43.22 -25.31
C LYS A 131 -50.94 -44.48 -24.76
N LEU A 132 -52.17 -44.32 -24.30
CA LEU A 132 -53.15 -45.39 -24.14
C LEU A 132 -54.54 -44.75 -24.06
N VAL A 133 -55.07 -44.36 -25.22
CA VAL A 133 -56.38 -44.69 -25.83
C VAL A 133 -56.38 -44.05 -27.21
#